data_AF-A0A5D2EUP8-F1
#
_entry.id   AF-A0A5D2EUP8-F1
#
_cell.length_a   1.000
_cell.length_b   1.000
_cell.length_c   1.000
_cell.angle_alpha   90.00
_cell.angle_beta   90.00
_cell.angle_gamma   90.00
#
_symmetry.space_group_name_H-M   'P 1'
#
loop_
_entity.id
_entity.type
_entity.pdbx_description
1 polymer ?
#
loop_
_entity_poly.entity_id
_entity_poly.type
_entity_poly.pdbx_seq_one_letter_code
_entity_poly.pdbx_strand_id
1 'polypeptide(L)'
;MQSVPSQAIRPLSLNASLSSSRLPFFSFSLPIFHKFKINPSIYNKSQKVPLFLTLRCCSSGSVTAKPSSELRRNRDVQEPDEKVVALRRLFSKPGIGIDAYIIPSQDAHQSEFIAECYMRRAYISGFTGSAGTAVVTKDKAALWTDGRYFLQAEKQLSSSWILMRAGSLGVPTTSEWLNDVLSPGGRVGIYPFLFSHDAAKELKEAISKKNLELVFLYDLNLVDEIWKESRPKPPNNPIRVHDMKYAGLDVASKLSSFRAELVGTGASAIVISMLDEVAWLLNLRGSDVPHSPVMYAYLIVEVDGAKLFVDNSKVTKEVMDHLKNASVELRPYDSTLSEIKRLAAQGAQLWLDTSSVNAAIVETYKSALDKYCSNHGSKGKIKNKRYDESNGLSEGPSGVYM
;
A
#
# COMPACT_ATOMS: atom_id res chain seq x y z
N MET A 1 58.10 -10.57 2.92
CA MET A 1 59.15 -9.65 3.41
C MET A 1 59.68 -8.87 2.22
N GLN A 2 59.29 -7.60 2.10
CA GLN A 2 60.13 -6.47 1.68
C GLN A 2 59.22 -5.23 1.59
N SER A 3 59.38 -4.36 2.57
CA SER A 3 58.86 -3.00 2.70
C SER A 3 59.79 -2.03 1.96
N VAL A 4 59.30 -0.88 1.46
CA VAL A 4 59.53 0.52 1.95
C VAL A 4 59.46 1.44 0.69
N PRO A 5 59.17 2.78 0.69
CA PRO A 5 58.47 3.67 1.63
C PRO A 5 57.35 4.57 1.02
N SER A 6 56.65 5.21 1.96
CA SER A 6 55.82 6.42 1.92
C SER A 6 56.43 7.65 1.22
N GLN A 7 55.57 8.47 0.58
CA GLN A 7 55.74 9.93 0.51
C GLN A 7 54.45 10.64 0.92
N ALA A 8 54.60 11.52 1.91
CA ALA A 8 53.60 12.43 2.43
C ALA A 8 53.67 13.76 1.67
N ILE A 9 52.51 14.38 1.42
CA ILE A 9 52.42 15.83 1.14
C ILE A 9 51.34 16.41 2.05
N ARG A 10 51.77 17.38 2.87
CA ARG A 10 50.97 18.18 3.81
C ARG A 10 50.43 19.45 3.13
N PRO A 11 49.48 20.17 3.77
CA PRO A 11 48.45 20.96 3.11
C PRO A 11 48.84 22.41 2.84
N LEU A 12 48.20 23.02 1.84
CA LEU A 12 48.21 24.47 1.62
C LEU A 12 47.14 25.14 2.47
N SER A 13 47.59 25.96 3.41
CA SER A 13 46.80 26.92 4.18
C SER A 13 46.55 28.20 3.37
N LEU A 14 45.31 28.67 3.32
CA LEU A 14 44.99 30.06 2.96
C LEU A 14 44.02 30.62 4.00
N ASN A 15 44.52 31.57 4.78
CA ASN A 15 43.71 32.47 5.60
C ASN A 15 43.01 33.48 4.70
N ALA A 16 41.70 33.66 4.89
CA ALA A 16 41.02 34.91 4.57
C ALA A 16 39.83 35.10 5.52
N SER A 17 39.95 36.10 6.38
CA SER A 17 38.87 36.68 7.19
C SER A 17 37.96 37.53 6.31
N LEU A 18 36.63 37.44 6.47
CA LEU A 18 35.72 38.57 6.72
C LEU A 18 34.23 38.19 6.65
N SER A 19 33.54 38.60 7.73
CA SER A 19 32.16 39.09 7.87
C SER A 19 30.95 38.44 7.17
N SER A 20 29.99 38.10 8.03
CA SER A 20 28.54 38.01 7.87
C SER A 20 27.89 38.54 6.59
N SER A 21 27.03 37.71 6.01
CA SER A 21 25.65 38.09 5.67
C SER A 21 24.79 36.84 5.47
N ARG A 22 23.60 36.85 6.12
CA ARG A 22 22.51 35.91 5.89
C ARG A 22 21.99 36.09 4.47
N LEU A 23 21.52 35.02 3.83
CA LEU A 23 20.24 34.91 3.10
C LEU A 23 20.08 33.48 2.52
N PRO A 24 18.84 32.96 2.40
CA PRO A 24 18.56 31.56 2.08
C PRO A 24 18.46 31.33 0.57
N PHE A 25 19.04 30.23 0.07
CA PHE A 25 18.79 29.76 -1.29
C PHE A 25 17.55 28.84 -1.31
N PHE A 26 16.42 29.39 -1.76
CA PHE A 26 15.31 28.62 -2.32
C PHE A 26 15.55 28.44 -3.83
N SER A 27 15.64 27.20 -4.31
CA SER A 27 15.58 26.90 -5.74
C SER A 27 14.17 26.48 -6.11
N PHE A 28 13.38 27.42 -6.64
CA PHE A 28 12.16 27.12 -7.38
C PHE A 28 12.49 27.04 -8.87
N SER A 29 12.21 25.89 -9.49
CA SER A 29 12.24 25.73 -10.95
C SER A 29 10.81 25.86 -11.47
N LEU A 30 10.55 26.89 -12.28
CA LEU A 30 9.27 27.12 -12.97
C LEU A 30 9.23 26.34 -14.30
N PRO A 31 8.12 25.67 -14.66
CA PRO A 31 7.90 25.18 -16.01
C PRO A 31 7.16 26.21 -16.88
N ILE A 32 7.76 26.53 -18.04
CA ILE A 32 7.18 27.35 -19.11
C ILE A 32 6.21 26.46 -19.92
N PHE A 33 4.91 26.77 -19.89
CA PHE A 33 3.91 26.16 -20.77
C PHE A 33 3.69 27.01 -22.02
N HIS A 34 4.12 26.52 -23.19
CA HIS A 34 3.67 27.05 -24.49
C HIS A 34 2.36 26.39 -24.91
N LYS A 35 1.27 27.16 -24.95
CA LYS A 35 -0.01 26.78 -25.57
C LYS A 35 0.06 26.97 -27.08
N PHE A 36 0.06 25.88 -27.85
CA PHE A 36 -0.26 25.92 -29.28
C PHE A 36 -1.77 25.83 -29.48
N LYS A 37 -2.40 26.92 -29.97
CA LYS A 37 -3.74 26.91 -30.54
C LYS A 37 -3.62 26.71 -32.04
N ILE A 38 -4.26 25.67 -32.59
CA ILE A 38 -4.42 25.51 -34.04
C ILE A 38 -5.91 25.67 -34.37
N ASN A 39 -6.21 26.72 -35.14
CA ASN A 39 -7.48 26.90 -35.85
C ASN A 39 -7.35 26.25 -37.24
N PRO A 40 -8.30 25.45 -37.73
CA PRO A 40 -8.36 25.12 -39.14
C PRO A 40 -9.29 26.10 -39.86
N SER A 41 -8.69 26.93 -40.72
CA SER A 41 -9.36 27.71 -41.76
C SER A 41 -9.39 26.88 -43.06
N ILE A 42 -10.58 26.76 -43.65
CA ILE A 42 -10.86 26.08 -44.92
C ILE A 42 -10.38 26.96 -46.07
N TYR A 43 -9.58 26.42 -47.00
CA TYR A 43 -9.51 26.91 -48.38
C TYR A 43 -9.17 25.80 -49.37
N ASN A 44 -10.01 25.67 -50.40
CA ASN A 44 -9.93 24.74 -51.53
C ASN A 44 -8.82 25.13 -52.53
N LYS A 45 -8.07 24.14 -53.05
CA LYS A 45 -7.74 24.08 -54.49
C LYS A 45 -7.29 22.68 -54.97
N SER A 46 -7.96 22.30 -56.05
CA SER A 46 -7.95 21.11 -56.91
C SER A 46 -6.61 20.52 -57.41
N GLN A 47 -6.68 19.19 -57.65
CA GLN A 47 -6.04 18.37 -58.72
C GLN A 47 -4.57 17.92 -58.61
N LYS A 48 -4.37 16.60 -58.41
CA LYS A 48 -4.15 15.59 -59.48
C LYS A 48 -4.14 14.16 -58.89
N VAL A 49 -4.81 13.24 -59.58
CA VAL A 49 -5.00 11.82 -59.24
C VAL A 49 -3.87 10.98 -59.86
N PRO A 50 -3.47 9.86 -59.23
CA PRO A 50 -3.21 8.65 -60.03
C PRO A 50 -3.97 7.42 -59.54
N LEU A 51 -4.20 6.55 -60.52
CA LEU A 51 -4.98 5.32 -60.58
C LEU A 51 -4.97 4.41 -59.33
N PHE A 52 -6.17 4.02 -58.90
CA PHE A 52 -6.41 2.87 -58.03
C PHE A 52 -6.35 1.56 -58.83
N LEU A 53 -5.51 0.62 -58.39
CA LEU A 53 -5.68 -0.81 -58.67
C LEU A 53 -6.74 -1.35 -57.70
N THR A 54 -7.89 -1.78 -58.20
CA THR A 54 -8.94 -2.43 -57.41
C THR A 54 -8.63 -3.92 -57.23
N LEU A 55 -8.07 -4.28 -56.08
CA LEU A 55 -8.08 -5.67 -55.60
C LEU A 55 -9.39 -5.92 -54.85
N ARG A 56 -10.28 -6.67 -55.49
CA ARG A 56 -11.53 -7.17 -54.92
C ARG A 56 -11.20 -8.35 -54.02
N CYS A 57 -11.26 -8.16 -52.69
CA CYS A 57 -11.23 -9.28 -51.74
C CYS A 57 -12.55 -9.32 -50.96
N CYS A 58 -13.43 -10.23 -51.38
CA CYS A 58 -14.55 -10.67 -50.58
C CYS A 58 -14.03 -11.77 -49.63
N SER A 59 -13.91 -11.47 -48.34
CA SER A 59 -14.26 -12.41 -47.27
C SER A 59 -14.33 -11.66 -45.95
N SER A 60 -15.54 -11.62 -45.41
CA SER A 60 -15.87 -11.26 -44.04
C SER A 60 -15.25 -12.29 -43.10
N GLY A 61 -14.13 -11.94 -42.48
CA GLY A 61 -13.50 -12.71 -41.42
C GLY A 61 -12.84 -11.75 -40.44
N SER A 62 -13.52 -11.48 -39.32
CA SER A 62 -12.90 -10.81 -38.17
C SER A 62 -11.77 -11.69 -37.66
N VAL A 63 -10.52 -11.27 -37.86
CA VAL A 63 -9.37 -11.90 -37.18
C VAL A 63 -9.39 -11.41 -35.73
N THR A 64 -10.10 -12.15 -34.88
CA THR A 64 -10.11 -11.93 -33.45
C THR A 64 -9.03 -12.83 -32.83
N ALA A 65 -7.98 -12.24 -32.25
CA ALA A 65 -7.00 -12.99 -31.48
C ALA A 65 -7.68 -13.54 -30.22
N LYS A 66 -7.73 -14.87 -30.09
CA LYS A 66 -8.24 -15.53 -28.89
C LYS A 66 -7.23 -15.40 -27.75
N PRO A 67 -7.67 -15.31 -26.48
CA PRO A 67 -6.78 -15.38 -25.33
C PRO A 67 -5.92 -16.66 -25.37
N SER A 68 -4.66 -16.58 -24.92
CA SER A 68 -3.75 -17.75 -24.91
C SER A 68 -4.30 -18.92 -24.09
N SER A 69 -5.19 -18.66 -23.13
CA SER A 69 -5.91 -19.64 -22.33
C SER A 69 -6.87 -20.53 -23.15
N GLU A 70 -7.30 -20.10 -24.33
CA GLU A 70 -8.20 -20.88 -25.20
C GLU A 70 -7.46 -21.77 -26.22
N LEU A 71 -6.16 -21.55 -26.42
CA LEU A 71 -5.35 -22.28 -27.41
C LEU A 71 -4.82 -23.63 -26.90
N ARG A 72 -4.95 -23.91 -25.60
CA ARG A 72 -4.56 -25.20 -24.99
C ARG A 72 -5.73 -25.80 -24.19
N ARG A 73 -6.65 -26.45 -24.87
CA ARG A 73 -7.56 -27.42 -24.23
C ARG A 73 -7.58 -28.73 -25.03
N ASN A 74 -6.58 -29.56 -24.78
CA ASN A 74 -6.90 -30.98 -24.62
C ASN A 74 -7.44 -31.13 -23.20
N ARG A 75 -8.61 -31.77 -23.11
CA ARG A 75 -9.39 -31.95 -21.89
C ARG A 75 -8.69 -32.97 -21.00
N ASP A 76 -7.78 -32.53 -20.15
CA ASP A 76 -7.46 -33.29 -18.94
C ASP A 76 -8.44 -32.89 -17.83
N VAL A 77 -8.91 -33.90 -17.10
CA VAL A 77 -9.85 -33.77 -15.99
C VAL A 77 -9.28 -32.74 -15.00
N GLN A 78 -9.99 -31.63 -14.83
CA GLN A 78 -9.60 -30.54 -13.94
C GLN A 78 -9.78 -31.00 -12.49
N GLU A 79 -8.68 -31.38 -11.84
CA GLU A 79 -8.70 -31.52 -10.39
C GLU A 79 -8.90 -30.15 -9.75
N PRO A 80 -9.90 -29.99 -8.86
CA PRO A 80 -10.16 -28.74 -8.19
C PRO A 80 -9.03 -28.41 -7.23
N ASP A 81 -8.56 -27.16 -7.26
CA ASP A 81 -7.55 -26.68 -6.32
C ASP A 81 -8.08 -26.74 -4.87
N GLU A 82 -7.53 -27.67 -4.08
CA GLU A 82 -8.00 -27.94 -2.71
C GLU A 82 -7.95 -26.70 -1.81
N LYS A 83 -6.99 -25.79 -2.02
CA LYS A 83 -6.87 -24.56 -1.23
C LYS A 83 -8.00 -23.60 -1.56
N VAL A 84 -8.36 -23.48 -2.84
CA VAL A 84 -9.51 -22.67 -3.28
C VAL A 84 -10.82 -23.25 -2.75
N VAL A 85 -10.97 -24.58 -2.78
CA VAL A 85 -12.14 -25.26 -2.19
C VAL A 85 -12.22 -25.01 -0.69
N ALA A 86 -11.11 -25.13 0.03
CA ALA A 86 -11.06 -24.85 1.47
C ALA A 86 -11.40 -23.39 1.79
N LEU A 87 -10.89 -22.43 1.01
CA LEU A 87 -11.20 -21.00 1.16
C LEU A 87 -12.69 -20.72 0.95
N ARG A 88 -13.30 -21.29 -0.10
CA ARG A 88 -14.73 -21.11 -0.40
C ARG A 88 -15.64 -21.63 0.72
N ARG A 89 -15.26 -22.70 1.41
CA ARG A 89 -16.00 -23.20 2.58
C ARG A 89 -16.08 -22.17 3.72
N LEU A 90 -15.11 -21.25 3.81
CA LEU A 90 -15.13 -20.18 4.81
C LEU A 90 -16.15 -19.08 4.50
N PHE A 91 -16.51 -18.87 3.22
CA PHE A 91 -17.37 -17.75 2.81
C PHE A 91 -18.75 -17.80 3.46
N SER A 92 -19.27 -19.01 3.70
CA SER A 92 -20.59 -19.25 4.30
C SER A 92 -20.56 -19.42 5.82
N LYS A 93 -19.39 -19.34 6.47
CA LYS A 93 -19.33 -19.44 7.94
C LYS A 93 -20.09 -18.27 8.59
N PRO A 94 -20.78 -18.50 9.72
CA PRO A 94 -21.39 -17.43 10.51
C PRO A 94 -20.38 -16.32 10.81
N GLY A 95 -20.78 -15.05 10.61
CA GLY A 95 -19.91 -13.89 10.80
C GLY A 95 -19.08 -13.47 9.58
N ILE A 96 -18.92 -14.32 8.55
CA ILE A 96 -18.22 -13.97 7.30
C ILE A 96 -19.24 -13.56 6.23
N GLY A 97 -20.00 -14.53 5.71
CA GLY A 97 -21.10 -14.30 4.75
C GLY A 97 -20.72 -13.51 3.50
N ILE A 98 -19.66 -13.89 2.78
CA ILE A 98 -19.21 -13.19 1.56
C ILE A 98 -19.44 -14.01 0.29
N ASP A 99 -19.37 -13.35 -0.87
CA ASP A 99 -19.49 -13.95 -2.21
C ASP A 99 -18.16 -13.96 -2.98
N ALA A 100 -17.27 -13.02 -2.63
CA ALA A 100 -15.92 -12.95 -3.15
C ALA A 100 -14.92 -12.52 -2.07
N TYR A 101 -13.66 -12.89 -2.24
CA TYR A 101 -12.55 -12.48 -1.37
C TYR A 101 -11.36 -12.03 -2.19
N ILE A 102 -10.81 -10.84 -1.87
CA ILE A 102 -9.66 -10.26 -2.56
C ILE A 102 -8.39 -10.46 -1.71
N ILE A 103 -7.35 -10.99 -2.33
CA ILE A 103 -6.07 -11.32 -1.72
C ILE A 103 -4.97 -10.60 -2.51
N PRO A 104 -4.55 -9.40 -2.07
CA PRO A 104 -3.51 -8.61 -2.73
C PRO A 104 -2.10 -9.16 -2.43
N SER A 105 -1.06 -8.53 -2.98
CA SER A 105 0.34 -8.89 -2.69
C SER A 105 0.89 -8.20 -1.44
N GLN A 106 0.27 -7.11 -1.02
CA GLN A 106 0.74 -6.23 0.04
C GLN A 106 0.60 -6.88 1.43
N ASP A 107 1.46 -6.44 2.35
CA ASP A 107 1.33 -6.70 3.79
C ASP A 107 0.62 -5.53 4.50
N ALA A 108 0.65 -5.51 5.84
CA ALA A 108 -0.05 -4.52 6.65
C ALA A 108 0.55 -3.09 6.57
N HIS A 109 1.75 -2.97 5.97
CA HIS A 109 2.57 -1.76 5.92
C HIS A 109 2.84 -1.30 4.49
N GLN A 110 2.10 -1.83 3.52
CA GLN A 110 2.24 -1.50 2.10
C GLN A 110 3.66 -1.73 1.56
N SER A 111 4.38 -2.74 2.10
CA SER A 111 5.76 -3.04 1.69
C SER A 111 5.83 -3.53 0.24
N GLU A 112 6.88 -3.15 -0.49
CA GLU A 112 7.14 -3.63 -1.85
C GLU A 112 7.53 -5.13 -1.86
N PHE A 113 8.44 -5.50 -0.96
CA PHE A 113 8.78 -6.88 -0.65
C PHE A 113 8.18 -7.25 0.69
N ILE A 114 7.80 -8.51 0.84
CA ILE A 114 7.12 -8.99 2.05
C ILE A 114 7.79 -10.26 2.58
N ALA A 115 7.69 -10.48 3.89
CA ALA A 115 8.14 -11.74 4.49
C ALA A 115 7.26 -12.92 4.03
N GLU A 116 7.83 -14.13 4.04
CA GLU A 116 7.16 -15.35 3.56
C GLU A 116 5.81 -15.60 4.24
N CYS A 117 5.71 -15.30 5.54
CA CYS A 117 4.48 -15.44 6.31
C CYS A 117 3.33 -14.53 5.85
N TYR A 118 3.61 -13.52 5.02
CA TYR A 118 2.63 -12.61 4.43
C TYR A 118 2.34 -12.91 2.96
N MET A 119 3.03 -13.88 2.33
CA MET A 119 2.87 -14.25 0.91
C MET A 119 1.58 -15.05 0.63
N ARG A 120 0.44 -14.56 1.11
CA ARG A 120 -0.87 -15.21 1.06
C ARG A 120 -1.34 -15.48 -0.36
N ARG A 121 -1.16 -14.51 -1.27
CA ARG A 121 -1.46 -14.67 -2.69
C ARG A 121 -0.63 -15.78 -3.32
N ALA A 122 0.65 -15.90 -2.97
CA ALA A 122 1.49 -16.99 -3.46
C ALA A 122 1.04 -18.35 -2.89
N TYR A 123 0.71 -18.40 -1.60
CA TYR A 123 0.20 -19.62 -0.97
C TYR A 123 -1.08 -20.14 -1.63
N ILE A 124 -2.07 -19.28 -1.84
CA ILE A 124 -3.39 -19.67 -2.35
C ILE A 124 -3.38 -20.01 -3.85
N SER A 125 -2.54 -19.34 -4.66
CA SER A 125 -2.54 -19.48 -6.11
C SER A 125 -1.37 -20.26 -6.70
N GLY A 126 -0.30 -20.45 -5.93
CA GLY A 126 0.99 -20.96 -6.43
C GLY A 126 1.83 -19.92 -7.19
N PHE A 127 1.27 -18.74 -7.50
CA PHE A 127 1.98 -17.70 -8.23
C PHE A 127 2.92 -16.88 -7.33
N THR A 128 4.21 -16.90 -7.66
CA THR A 128 5.31 -16.34 -6.83
C THR A 128 5.89 -15.01 -7.34
N GLY A 129 5.30 -14.39 -8.36
CA GLY A 129 5.75 -13.06 -8.80
C GLY A 129 5.55 -12.00 -7.70
N SER A 130 6.27 -10.88 -7.73
CA SER A 130 6.15 -9.89 -6.65
C SER A 130 4.81 -9.14 -6.69
N ALA A 131 4.24 -8.94 -7.88
CA ALA A 131 3.00 -8.18 -8.06
C ALA A 131 1.84 -9.03 -8.56
N GLY A 132 0.68 -8.89 -7.91
CA GLY A 132 -0.59 -9.42 -8.40
C GLY A 132 -1.72 -9.40 -7.38
N THR A 133 -2.94 -9.58 -7.84
CA THR A 133 -4.14 -9.61 -7.01
C THR A 133 -4.93 -10.86 -7.34
N ALA A 134 -5.12 -11.74 -6.36
CA ALA A 134 -5.99 -12.88 -6.48
C ALA A 134 -7.41 -12.51 -6.01
N VAL A 135 -8.42 -12.94 -6.76
CA VAL A 135 -9.83 -12.81 -6.40
C VAL A 135 -10.48 -14.19 -6.50
N VAL A 136 -11.07 -14.65 -5.41
CA VAL A 136 -11.80 -15.92 -5.35
C VAL A 136 -13.27 -15.62 -5.11
N THR A 137 -14.14 -16.07 -6.01
CA THR A 137 -15.59 -16.09 -5.80
C THR A 137 -16.03 -17.50 -5.40
N LYS A 138 -17.33 -17.67 -5.15
CA LYS A 138 -17.93 -18.99 -4.88
C LYS A 138 -17.66 -20.02 -6.00
N ASP A 139 -17.50 -19.58 -7.24
CA ASP A 139 -17.42 -20.42 -8.44
C ASP A 139 -16.13 -20.22 -9.26
N LYS A 140 -15.51 -19.04 -9.23
CA LYS A 140 -14.32 -18.68 -10.03
C LYS A 140 -13.14 -18.30 -9.15
N ALA A 141 -11.94 -18.37 -9.72
CA ALA A 141 -10.72 -17.85 -9.14
C ALA A 141 -9.92 -17.18 -10.27
N ALA A 142 -9.53 -15.93 -10.07
CA ALA A 142 -8.82 -15.13 -11.07
C ALA A 142 -7.62 -14.43 -10.42
N LEU A 143 -6.53 -14.28 -11.18
CA LEU A 143 -5.33 -13.60 -10.73
C LEU A 143 -4.90 -12.55 -11.74
N TRP A 144 -4.84 -11.30 -11.30
CA TRP A 144 -4.29 -10.19 -12.06
C TRP A 144 -2.81 -10.06 -11.76
N THR A 145 -2.00 -9.91 -12.80
CA THR A 145 -0.59 -9.51 -12.70
C THR A 145 -0.21 -8.70 -13.93
N ASP A 146 0.91 -7.99 -13.87
CA ASP A 146 1.40 -7.15 -14.96
C ASP A 146 2.31 -7.91 -15.94
N GLY A 147 2.72 -7.21 -17.01
CA GLY A 147 3.47 -7.78 -18.14
C GLY A 147 4.77 -8.50 -17.76
N ARG A 148 5.40 -8.16 -16.63
CA ARG A 148 6.63 -8.82 -16.14
C ARG A 148 6.39 -10.30 -15.83
N TYR A 149 5.18 -10.66 -15.41
CA TYR A 149 4.91 -11.97 -14.80
C TYR A 149 3.96 -12.85 -15.60
N PHE A 150 3.53 -12.39 -16.76
CA PHE A 150 2.66 -13.10 -17.70
C PHE A 150 3.06 -14.57 -17.94
N LEU A 151 4.30 -14.82 -18.38
CA LEU A 151 4.78 -16.18 -18.66
C LEU A 151 5.02 -16.99 -17.39
N GLN A 152 5.35 -16.33 -16.28
CA GLN A 152 5.51 -16.99 -14.99
C GLN A 152 4.16 -17.48 -14.47
N ALA A 153 3.13 -16.64 -14.53
CA ALA A 153 1.79 -16.98 -14.09
C ALA A 153 1.19 -18.12 -14.93
N GLU A 154 1.38 -18.14 -16.25
CA GLU A 154 0.95 -19.26 -17.10
C GLU A 154 1.58 -20.61 -16.72
N LYS A 155 2.81 -20.58 -16.19
CA LYS A 155 3.53 -21.80 -15.77
C LYS A 155 3.16 -22.24 -14.36
N GLN A 156 2.85 -21.31 -13.46
CA GLN A 156 2.68 -21.58 -12.04
C GLN A 156 1.22 -21.75 -11.62
N LEU A 157 0.27 -21.12 -12.31
CA LEU A 157 -1.14 -21.22 -12.00
C LEU A 157 -1.69 -22.58 -12.44
N SER A 158 -2.48 -23.19 -11.56
CA SER A 158 -3.25 -24.38 -11.92
C SER A 158 -4.39 -24.02 -12.86
N SER A 159 -4.95 -25.03 -13.53
CA SER A 159 -6.11 -24.87 -14.42
C SER A 159 -7.40 -24.41 -13.72
N SER A 160 -7.39 -24.30 -12.39
CA SER A 160 -8.48 -23.73 -11.59
C SER A 160 -8.46 -22.19 -11.57
N TRP A 161 -7.37 -21.57 -12.02
CA TRP A 161 -7.19 -20.11 -12.01
C TRP A 161 -7.31 -19.50 -13.40
N ILE A 162 -7.98 -18.35 -13.47
CA ILE A 162 -8.05 -17.51 -14.67
C ILE A 162 -6.94 -16.46 -14.57
N LEU A 163 -5.94 -16.54 -15.46
CA LEU A 163 -4.93 -15.49 -15.57
C LEU A 163 -5.51 -14.25 -16.25
N MET A 164 -5.49 -13.13 -15.53
CA MET A 164 -5.88 -11.81 -16.02
C MET A 164 -4.63 -10.98 -16.29
N ARG A 165 -4.35 -10.75 -17.58
CA ARG A 165 -3.17 -9.99 -18.03
C ARG A 165 -3.39 -8.48 -17.88
N ALA A 166 -3.21 -7.96 -16.67
CA ALA A 166 -3.51 -6.57 -16.34
C ALA A 166 -2.78 -5.59 -17.28
N GLY A 167 -3.46 -4.51 -17.66
CA GLY A 167 -2.96 -3.51 -18.61
C GLY A 167 -3.11 -3.90 -20.09
N SER A 168 -3.52 -5.13 -20.40
CA SER A 168 -3.85 -5.52 -21.78
C SER A 168 -5.23 -5.03 -22.19
N LEU A 169 -5.38 -4.65 -23.46
CA LEU A 169 -6.67 -4.20 -24.01
C LEU A 169 -7.75 -5.27 -23.83
N GLY A 170 -8.91 -4.86 -23.30
CA GLY A 170 -10.06 -5.75 -23.09
C GLY A 170 -9.98 -6.64 -21.84
N VAL A 171 -8.91 -6.55 -21.04
CA VAL A 171 -8.86 -7.22 -19.73
C VAL A 171 -9.49 -6.29 -18.68
N PRO A 172 -10.58 -6.68 -18.02
CA PRO A 172 -11.22 -5.86 -17.00
C PRO A 172 -10.31 -5.71 -15.78
N THR A 173 -10.46 -4.59 -15.06
CA THR A 173 -9.93 -4.44 -13.70
C THR A 173 -10.60 -5.43 -12.75
N THR A 174 -10.02 -5.62 -11.55
CA THR A 174 -10.62 -6.47 -10.51
C THR A 174 -12.04 -6.06 -10.17
N SER A 175 -12.29 -4.75 -10.04
CA SER A 175 -13.60 -4.20 -9.69
C SER A 175 -14.62 -4.34 -10.81
N GLU A 176 -14.22 -4.14 -12.07
CA GLU A 176 -15.10 -4.39 -13.23
C GLU A 176 -15.47 -5.87 -13.33
N TRP A 177 -14.49 -6.76 -13.19
CA TRP A 177 -14.75 -8.20 -13.22
C TRP A 177 -15.67 -8.65 -12.09
N LEU A 178 -15.47 -8.13 -10.86
CA LEU A 178 -16.37 -8.39 -9.73
C LEU A 178 -17.80 -7.94 -10.01
N ASN A 179 -17.98 -6.74 -10.56
CA ASN A 179 -19.29 -6.26 -11.01
C ASN A 179 -19.90 -7.20 -12.06
N ASP A 180 -19.11 -7.77 -12.97
CA ASP A 180 -19.63 -8.65 -14.01
C ASP A 180 -20.02 -10.04 -13.49
N VAL A 181 -19.24 -10.62 -12.59
CA VAL A 181 -19.43 -12.01 -12.15
C VAL A 181 -20.34 -12.17 -10.94
N LEU A 182 -20.52 -11.13 -10.11
CA LEU A 182 -21.37 -11.20 -8.93
C LEU A 182 -22.80 -10.71 -9.23
N SER A 183 -23.76 -11.33 -8.53
CA SER A 183 -25.14 -10.84 -8.51
C SER A 183 -25.23 -9.49 -7.78
N PRO A 184 -26.21 -8.63 -8.13
CA PRO A 184 -26.45 -7.40 -7.40
C PRO A 184 -26.65 -7.66 -5.90
N GLY A 185 -26.08 -6.82 -5.04
CA GLY A 185 -26.09 -7.04 -3.59
C GLY A 185 -25.02 -8.04 -3.09
N GLY A 186 -24.19 -8.58 -3.98
CA GLY A 186 -23.10 -9.49 -3.61
C GLY A 186 -22.08 -8.83 -2.69
N ARG A 187 -21.50 -9.62 -1.78
CA ARG A 187 -20.63 -9.15 -0.70
C ARG A 187 -19.18 -9.50 -1.00
N VAL A 188 -18.31 -8.50 -1.07
CA VAL A 188 -16.88 -8.63 -1.38
C VAL A 188 -16.09 -8.44 -0.09
N GLY A 189 -15.48 -9.51 0.40
CA GLY A 189 -14.63 -9.49 1.59
C GLY A 189 -13.20 -9.07 1.30
N ILE A 190 -12.61 -8.29 2.20
CA ILE A 190 -11.17 -8.02 2.25
C ILE A 190 -10.64 -8.16 3.68
N TYR A 191 -9.34 -8.44 3.81
CA TYR A 191 -8.64 -8.23 5.09
C TYR A 191 -8.17 -6.78 5.15
N PRO A 192 -8.74 -5.93 6.02
CA PRO A 192 -8.59 -4.46 5.93
C PRO A 192 -7.17 -3.97 6.22
N PHE A 193 -6.30 -4.81 6.79
CA PHE A 193 -4.90 -4.48 6.99
C PHE A 193 -4.10 -4.44 5.67
N LEU A 194 -4.52 -5.15 4.60
CA LEU A 194 -3.72 -5.27 3.37
C LEU A 194 -4.01 -4.18 2.34
N PHE A 195 -4.92 -3.26 2.64
CA PHE A 195 -5.34 -2.19 1.75
C PHE A 195 -5.10 -0.88 2.48
N SER A 196 -4.48 0.10 1.81
CA SER A 196 -4.54 1.48 2.30
C SER A 196 -6.00 1.95 2.39
N HIS A 197 -6.25 2.96 3.21
CA HIS A 197 -7.60 3.49 3.34
C HIS A 197 -8.15 3.99 2.00
N ASP A 198 -7.33 4.70 1.23
CA ASP A 198 -7.72 5.22 -0.08
C ASP A 198 -8.01 4.09 -1.07
N ALA A 199 -7.17 3.05 -1.13
CA ALA A 199 -7.42 1.89 -1.99
C ALA A 199 -8.72 1.15 -1.62
N ALA A 200 -9.02 1.02 -0.31
CA ALA A 200 -10.27 0.41 0.14
C ALA A 200 -11.49 1.27 -0.20
N LYS A 201 -11.36 2.60 -0.11
CA LYS A 201 -12.41 3.57 -0.50
C LYS A 201 -12.67 3.51 -2.00
N GLU A 202 -11.64 3.58 -2.82
CA GLU A 202 -11.73 3.44 -4.29
C GLU A 202 -12.37 2.12 -4.70
N LEU A 203 -11.96 1.00 -4.06
CA LEU A 203 -12.57 -0.30 -4.29
C LEU A 203 -14.07 -0.29 -3.96
N LYS A 204 -14.45 0.26 -2.80
CA LYS A 204 -15.86 0.38 -2.37
C LYS A 204 -16.69 1.15 -3.39
N GLU A 205 -16.17 2.28 -3.87
CA GLU A 205 -16.83 3.10 -4.89
C GLU A 205 -16.93 2.36 -6.23
N ALA A 206 -15.86 1.69 -6.67
CA ALA A 206 -15.83 0.98 -7.94
C ALA A 206 -16.80 -0.21 -8.00
N ILE A 207 -16.97 -0.97 -6.90
CA ILE A 207 -17.90 -2.11 -6.84
C ILE A 207 -19.35 -1.70 -6.56
N SER A 208 -19.59 -0.46 -6.11
CA SER A 208 -20.95 0.04 -5.83
C SER A 208 -21.84 0.15 -7.07
N LYS A 209 -21.25 0.12 -8.28
CA LYS A 209 -21.97 0.18 -9.57
C LYS A 209 -23.06 -0.90 -9.73
N LYS A 210 -22.91 -2.07 -9.11
CA LYS A 210 -23.94 -3.12 -9.03
C LYS A 210 -24.51 -3.33 -7.63
N ASN A 211 -24.46 -2.31 -6.76
CA ASN A 211 -24.84 -2.42 -5.35
C ASN A 211 -24.07 -3.53 -4.62
N LEU A 212 -22.82 -3.82 -5.00
CA LEU A 212 -21.98 -4.75 -4.26
C LEU A 212 -21.53 -4.10 -2.95
N GLU A 213 -21.46 -4.89 -1.88
CA GLU A 213 -21.05 -4.45 -0.56
C GLU A 213 -19.59 -4.81 -0.30
N LEU A 214 -18.78 -3.84 0.15
CA LEU A 214 -17.43 -4.12 0.64
C LEU A 214 -17.50 -4.50 2.13
N VAL A 215 -16.98 -5.66 2.49
CA VAL A 215 -17.00 -6.21 3.86
C VAL A 215 -15.58 -6.31 4.41
N PHE A 216 -15.34 -5.67 5.56
CA PHE A 216 -14.06 -5.75 6.27
C PHE A 216 -14.07 -6.91 7.27
N LEU A 217 -13.16 -7.87 7.08
CA LEU A 217 -12.99 -9.02 7.98
C LEU A 217 -11.83 -8.74 8.94
N TYR A 218 -12.14 -8.25 10.15
CA TYR A 218 -11.11 -7.83 11.12
C TYR A 218 -10.48 -9.00 11.88
N ASP A 219 -11.28 -9.99 12.25
CA ASP A 219 -10.89 -11.00 13.23
C ASP A 219 -9.78 -11.92 12.71
N LEU A 220 -9.79 -12.23 11.42
CA LEU A 220 -8.86 -13.17 10.81
C LEU A 220 -8.78 -13.00 9.29
N ASN A 221 -7.59 -13.28 8.74
CA ASN A 221 -7.41 -13.41 7.32
C ASN A 221 -7.82 -14.83 6.88
N LEU A 222 -8.71 -14.95 5.89
CA LEU A 222 -9.25 -16.25 5.49
C LEU A 222 -8.20 -17.18 4.87
N VAL A 223 -7.12 -16.64 4.31
CA VAL A 223 -6.00 -17.45 3.80
C VAL A 223 -5.23 -18.07 4.97
N ASP A 224 -5.07 -17.34 6.07
CA ASP A 224 -4.33 -17.83 7.24
C ASP A 224 -5.04 -19.06 7.86
N GLU A 225 -6.38 -19.07 7.87
CA GLU A 225 -7.21 -20.19 8.36
C GLU A 225 -7.01 -21.51 7.61
N ILE A 226 -6.71 -21.41 6.31
CA ILE A 226 -6.45 -22.59 5.48
C ILE A 226 -4.96 -22.90 5.36
N TRP A 227 -4.08 -21.93 5.65
CA TRP A 227 -2.63 -22.12 5.72
C TRP A 227 -2.23 -22.82 7.02
N LYS A 228 -2.92 -22.50 8.13
CA LYS A 228 -2.76 -23.12 9.45
C LYS A 228 -1.28 -23.14 9.88
N GLU A 229 -0.85 -24.22 10.51
CA GLU A 229 0.51 -24.43 11.02
C GLU A 229 1.58 -24.47 9.92
N SER A 230 1.21 -24.68 8.66
CA SER A 230 2.14 -24.64 7.52
C SER A 230 2.52 -23.22 7.12
N ARG A 231 1.90 -22.20 7.73
CA ARG A 231 2.27 -20.79 7.53
C ARG A 231 3.64 -20.53 8.16
N PRO A 232 4.61 -19.97 7.41
CA PRO A 232 5.89 -19.58 7.98
C PRO A 232 5.68 -18.64 9.18
N LYS A 233 6.54 -18.76 10.19
CA LYS A 233 6.51 -17.86 11.33
C LYS A 233 6.92 -16.45 10.88
N PRO A 234 6.37 -15.39 11.52
CA PRO A 234 6.91 -14.05 11.34
C PRO A 234 8.42 -14.02 11.62
N PRO A 235 9.19 -13.19 10.89
CA PRO A 235 10.62 -13.05 11.14
C PRO A 235 10.85 -12.58 12.57
N ASN A 236 11.87 -13.11 13.23
CA ASN A 236 12.22 -12.79 14.62
C ASN A 236 13.69 -12.36 14.78
N ASN A 237 14.19 -11.60 13.81
CA ASN A 237 15.56 -11.13 13.84
C ASN A 237 15.70 -9.95 14.82
N PRO A 238 16.81 -9.86 15.59
CA PRO A 238 17.03 -8.74 16.49
C PRO A 238 17.10 -7.38 15.76
N ILE A 239 16.50 -6.37 16.37
CA ILE A 239 16.62 -4.98 15.95
C ILE A 239 17.97 -4.44 16.41
N ARG A 240 18.56 -3.53 15.64
CA ARG A 240 19.79 -2.82 16.00
C ARG A 240 19.63 -1.31 15.87
N VAL A 241 20.42 -0.57 16.64
CA VAL A 241 20.53 0.88 16.51
C VAL A 241 21.31 1.22 15.23
N HIS A 242 20.86 2.26 14.54
CA HIS A 242 21.57 2.88 13.44
C HIS A 242 22.54 3.94 14.00
N ASP A 243 23.83 3.65 13.93
CA ASP A 243 24.90 4.46 14.50
C ASP A 243 24.84 5.93 14.01
N MET A 244 25.06 6.86 14.95
CA MET A 244 24.94 8.31 14.74
C MET A 244 25.83 8.83 13.61
N LYS A 245 27.01 8.22 13.42
CA LYS A 245 27.93 8.60 12.34
C LYS A 245 27.32 8.41 10.93
N TYR A 246 26.31 7.55 10.80
CA TYR A 246 25.56 7.35 9.56
C TYR A 246 24.22 8.11 9.59
N ALA A 247 23.55 8.15 10.74
CA ALA A 247 22.24 8.78 10.87
C ALA A 247 22.28 10.31 10.70
N GLY A 248 23.36 10.95 11.13
CA GLY A 248 23.58 12.40 11.06
C GLY A 248 22.70 13.25 12.00
N LEU A 249 21.57 12.72 12.48
CA LEU A 249 20.66 13.37 13.40
C LEU A 249 20.07 12.36 14.40
N ASP A 250 20.03 12.74 15.67
CA ASP A 250 19.52 11.90 16.75
C ASP A 250 17.98 11.87 16.80
N VAL A 251 17.45 10.86 17.49
CA VAL A 251 16.00 10.61 17.56
C VAL A 251 15.26 11.73 18.28
N ALA A 252 15.83 12.28 19.37
CA ALA A 252 15.17 13.34 20.13
C ALA A 252 15.04 14.61 19.28
N SER A 253 16.09 14.96 18.54
CA SER A 253 16.05 16.08 17.59
C SER A 253 15.03 15.86 16.48
N LYS A 254 14.99 14.66 15.87
CA LYS A 254 13.99 14.31 14.84
C LYS A 254 12.56 14.42 15.38
N LEU A 255 12.28 13.82 16.53
CA LEU A 255 10.97 13.88 17.17
C LEU A 255 10.59 15.31 17.56
N SER A 256 11.54 16.14 17.99
CA SER A 256 11.28 17.55 18.32
C SER A 256 10.86 18.35 17.08
N SER A 257 11.58 18.23 15.96
CA SER A 257 11.19 18.89 14.70
C SER A 257 9.84 18.40 14.21
N PHE A 258 9.64 17.08 14.27
CA PHE A 258 8.42 16.44 13.83
C PHE A 258 7.19 16.85 14.66
N ARG A 259 7.33 16.95 15.99
CA ARG A 259 6.26 17.45 16.88
C ARG A 259 5.91 18.91 16.62
N ALA A 260 6.87 19.75 16.25
CA ALA A 260 6.59 21.14 15.90
C ALA A 260 5.68 21.23 14.66
N GLU A 261 5.89 20.37 13.66
CA GLU A 261 4.99 20.26 12.51
C GLU A 261 3.62 19.73 12.91
N LEU A 262 3.58 18.66 13.72
CA LEU A 262 2.33 18.07 14.23
C LEU A 262 1.43 19.10 14.94
N VAL A 263 2.01 19.94 15.80
CA VAL A 263 1.26 21.01 16.48
C VAL A 263 0.75 22.05 15.47
N GLY A 264 1.53 22.36 14.44
CA GLY A 264 1.15 23.29 13.38
C GLY A 264 -0.06 22.83 12.56
N THR A 265 -0.30 21.51 12.47
CA THR A 265 -1.46 20.95 11.76
C THR A 265 -2.72 20.88 12.64
N GLY A 266 -2.61 21.12 13.95
CA GLY A 266 -3.72 20.98 14.91
C GLY A 266 -4.02 19.54 15.32
N ALA A 267 -3.22 18.56 14.87
CA ALA A 267 -3.32 17.17 15.29
C ALA A 267 -2.66 16.95 16.66
N SER A 268 -3.17 15.98 17.41
CA SER A 268 -2.63 15.58 18.73
C SER A 268 -1.65 14.41 18.63
N ALA A 269 -1.79 13.60 17.59
CA ALA A 269 -0.87 12.50 17.29
C ALA A 269 -0.86 12.17 15.80
N ILE A 270 0.18 11.48 15.34
CA ILE A 270 0.24 10.86 14.01
C ILE A 270 0.40 9.35 14.15
N VAL A 271 -0.08 8.61 13.17
CA VAL A 271 0.19 7.17 13.03
C VAL A 271 1.09 6.94 11.83
N ILE A 272 2.26 6.37 12.08
CA ILE A 272 3.25 6.02 11.07
C ILE A 272 3.21 4.50 10.88
N SER A 273 2.90 4.09 9.66
CA SER A 273 2.75 2.67 9.29
C SER A 273 3.82 2.16 8.34
N MET A 274 4.46 3.03 7.58
CA MET A 274 5.54 2.66 6.66
C MET A 274 6.79 2.27 7.44
N LEU A 275 7.36 1.09 7.15
CA LEU A 275 8.42 0.51 7.97
C LEU A 275 9.74 1.29 7.90
N ASP A 276 10.02 1.88 6.75
CA ASP A 276 11.19 2.73 6.51
C ASP A 276 11.09 4.07 7.24
N GLU A 277 9.91 4.67 7.31
CA GLU A 277 9.66 5.88 8.12
C GLU A 277 9.87 5.60 9.62
N VAL A 278 9.35 4.49 10.14
CA VAL A 278 9.57 4.07 11.53
C VAL A 278 11.08 3.86 11.78
N ALA A 279 11.76 3.14 10.90
CA ALA A 279 13.19 2.87 10.99
C ALA A 279 14.04 4.15 10.93
N TRP A 280 13.68 5.10 10.07
CA TRP A 280 14.37 6.37 9.94
C TRP A 280 14.16 7.28 11.14
N LEU A 281 12.91 7.42 11.61
CA LEU A 281 12.58 8.35 12.69
C LEU A 281 13.24 7.93 14.01
N LEU A 282 13.29 6.62 14.27
CA LEU A 282 13.85 6.07 15.51
C LEU A 282 15.33 5.67 15.40
N ASN A 283 16.00 5.89 14.27
CA ASN A 283 17.36 5.39 14.03
C ASN A 283 17.49 3.90 14.36
N LEU A 284 16.54 3.08 13.89
CA LEU A 284 16.55 1.64 14.06
C LEU A 284 16.70 0.95 12.71
N ARG A 285 17.26 -0.25 12.71
CA ARG A 285 17.28 -1.13 11.53
C ARG A 285 16.92 -2.55 11.94
N GLY A 286 16.24 -3.25 11.04
CA GLY A 286 15.90 -4.65 11.18
C GLY A 286 16.34 -5.46 9.95
N SER A 287 15.83 -6.69 9.88
CA SER A 287 16.01 -7.58 8.73
C SER A 287 14.78 -8.48 8.56
N ASP A 288 13.59 -7.91 8.82
CA ASP A 288 12.34 -8.64 8.71
C ASP A 288 11.88 -8.79 7.26
N VAL A 289 12.14 -7.75 6.44
CA VAL A 289 11.77 -7.72 5.03
C VAL A 289 13.00 -8.03 4.18
N PRO A 290 12.93 -8.97 3.22
CA PRO A 290 14.04 -9.24 2.32
C PRO A 290 14.49 -7.97 1.59
N HIS A 291 15.80 -7.76 1.51
CA HIS A 291 16.44 -6.62 0.84
C HIS A 291 16.20 -5.23 1.44
N SER A 292 15.37 -5.11 2.49
CA SER A 292 15.07 -3.84 3.16
C SER A 292 15.45 -3.93 4.65
N PRO A 293 16.32 -3.04 5.18
CA PRO A 293 16.83 -3.13 6.55
C PRO A 293 15.82 -2.57 7.58
N VAL A 294 14.58 -3.04 7.51
CA VAL A 294 13.43 -2.58 8.31
C VAL A 294 12.88 -3.70 9.20
N MET A 295 12.01 -3.34 10.13
CA MET A 295 11.33 -4.25 11.06
C MET A 295 9.83 -3.99 11.04
N TYR A 296 9.02 -5.04 11.17
CA TYR A 296 7.57 -4.91 11.27
C TYR A 296 7.18 -4.14 12.54
N ALA A 297 6.68 -2.92 12.34
CA ALA A 297 6.35 -2.03 13.44
C ALA A 297 5.36 -0.93 13.03
N TYR A 298 4.61 -0.44 14.00
CA TYR A 298 3.90 0.85 13.90
C TYR A 298 4.51 1.84 14.89
N LEU A 299 4.41 3.13 14.60
CA LEU A 299 4.80 4.19 15.52
C LEU A 299 3.68 5.20 15.64
N ILE A 300 3.31 5.52 16.87
CA ILE A 300 2.40 6.63 17.16
C ILE A 300 3.22 7.71 17.86
N VAL A 301 3.24 8.91 17.29
CA VAL A 301 3.92 10.06 17.89
C VAL A 301 2.86 11.04 18.37
N GLU A 302 2.83 11.28 19.68
CA GLU A 302 2.01 12.28 20.35
C GLU A 302 2.83 13.56 20.58
N VAL A 303 2.16 14.65 20.93
CA VAL A 303 2.79 15.94 21.23
C VAL A 303 3.84 15.87 22.35
N ASP A 304 3.69 14.95 23.29
CA ASP A 304 4.52 14.80 24.49
C ASP A 304 5.19 13.41 24.63
N GLY A 305 4.82 12.45 23.78
CA GLY A 305 5.27 11.06 23.86
C GLY A 305 5.38 10.38 22.51
N ALA A 306 5.91 9.16 22.49
CA ALA A 306 5.88 8.32 21.30
C ALA A 306 5.81 6.85 21.73
N LYS A 307 5.10 6.03 20.95
CA LYS A 307 4.89 4.61 21.23
C LYS A 307 5.25 3.77 20.01
N LEU A 308 6.27 2.93 20.15
CA LEU A 308 6.68 1.95 19.15
C LEU A 308 5.97 0.62 19.41
N PHE A 309 5.21 0.15 18.43
CA PHE A 309 4.51 -1.13 18.43
C PHE A 309 5.33 -2.14 17.66
N VAL A 310 5.95 -3.09 18.36
CA VAL A 310 6.87 -4.06 17.77
C VAL A 310 6.85 -5.36 18.57
N ASP A 311 7.32 -6.45 17.97
CA ASP A 311 7.57 -7.68 18.72
C ASP A 311 8.72 -7.46 19.71
N ASN A 312 8.40 -7.49 21.00
CA ASN A 312 9.35 -7.23 22.07
C ASN A 312 10.49 -8.25 22.13
N SER A 313 10.31 -9.46 21.57
CA SER A 313 11.37 -10.47 21.51
C SER A 313 12.53 -10.07 20.57
N LYS A 314 12.31 -9.08 19.70
CA LYS A 314 13.35 -8.51 18.81
C LYS A 314 14.17 -7.39 19.45
N VAL A 315 13.73 -6.88 20.61
CA VAL A 315 14.31 -5.69 21.23
C VAL A 315 15.46 -6.09 22.16
N THR A 316 16.68 -5.71 21.79
CA THR A 316 17.86 -5.90 22.64
C THR A 316 17.93 -4.85 23.75
N LYS A 317 18.77 -5.06 24.77
CA LYS A 317 19.01 -4.07 25.82
C LYS A 317 19.50 -2.73 25.24
N GLU A 318 20.38 -2.78 24.24
CA GLU A 318 20.89 -1.57 23.56
C GLU A 318 19.75 -0.78 22.91
N VAL A 319 18.87 -1.45 22.16
CA VAL A 319 17.71 -0.82 21.52
C VAL A 319 16.74 -0.26 22.57
N MET A 320 16.50 -1.01 23.66
CA MET A 320 15.65 -0.55 24.75
C MET A 320 16.20 0.72 25.40
N ASP A 321 17.50 0.78 25.68
CA ASP A 321 18.15 1.94 26.28
C ASP A 321 18.13 3.15 25.30
N HIS A 322 18.37 2.91 24.01
CA HIS A 322 18.25 3.92 22.94
C HIS A 322 16.85 4.54 22.86
N LEU A 323 15.79 3.72 22.92
CA LEU A 323 14.41 4.18 22.89
C LEU A 323 14.02 4.94 24.17
N LYS A 324 14.43 4.45 25.34
CA LYS A 324 14.20 5.14 26.63
C LYS A 324 14.83 6.52 26.66
N ASN A 325 16.06 6.66 26.14
CA ASN A 325 16.75 7.95 26.07
C ASN A 325 16.03 8.97 25.17
N ALA A 326 15.21 8.50 24.23
CA ALA A 326 14.37 9.34 23.36
C ALA A 326 12.92 9.44 23.83
N SER A 327 12.59 8.95 25.04
CA SER A 327 11.23 8.91 25.59
C SER A 327 10.22 8.17 24.70
N VAL A 328 10.65 7.06 24.09
CA VAL A 328 9.79 6.19 23.26
C VAL A 328 9.39 4.96 24.07
N GLU A 329 8.09 4.78 24.26
CA GLU A 329 7.49 3.62 24.94
C GLU A 329 7.39 2.43 23.99
N LEU A 330 7.67 1.22 24.48
CA LEU A 330 7.49 -0.03 23.73
C LEU A 330 6.11 -0.63 24.00
N ARG A 331 5.44 -1.08 22.95
CA ARG A 331 4.14 -1.76 23.00
C ARG A 331 4.15 -3.02 22.15
N PRO A 332 3.36 -4.05 22.48
CA PRO A 332 3.21 -5.22 21.63
C PRO A 332 2.66 -4.81 20.25
N TYR A 333 3.22 -5.40 19.18
CA TYR A 333 2.82 -5.12 17.79
C TYR A 333 1.29 -5.16 17.58
N ASP A 334 0.61 -6.21 18.07
CA ASP A 334 -0.83 -6.39 17.87
C ASP A 334 -1.71 -5.43 18.70
N SER A 335 -1.12 -4.61 19.57
CA SER A 335 -1.86 -3.66 20.43
C SER A 335 -2.13 -2.30 19.77
N THR A 336 -1.68 -2.08 18.53
CA THR A 336 -1.84 -0.80 17.82
C THR A 336 -3.31 -0.38 17.72
N LEU A 337 -4.22 -1.25 17.28
CA LEU A 337 -5.64 -0.90 17.18
C LEU A 337 -6.28 -0.55 18.53
N SER A 338 -5.83 -1.18 19.61
CA SER A 338 -6.29 -0.86 20.97
C SER A 338 -5.85 0.55 21.39
N GLU A 339 -4.63 0.95 21.03
CA GLU A 339 -4.16 2.32 21.27
C GLU A 339 -4.93 3.34 20.44
N ILE A 340 -5.21 3.05 19.17
CA ILE A 340 -6.03 3.92 18.31
C ILE A 340 -7.42 4.13 18.92
N LYS A 341 -8.07 3.07 19.42
CA LYS A 341 -9.35 3.19 20.14
C LYS A 341 -9.22 4.04 21.40
N ARG A 342 -8.14 3.87 22.17
CA ARG A 342 -7.87 4.67 23.38
C ARG A 342 -7.74 6.16 23.05
N LEU A 343 -6.97 6.49 22.01
CA LEU A 343 -6.77 7.87 21.55
C LEU A 343 -8.08 8.49 21.05
N ALA A 344 -8.85 7.77 20.25
CA ALA A 344 -10.16 8.22 19.79
C ALA A 344 -11.13 8.49 20.95
N ALA A 345 -11.15 7.60 21.96
CA ALA A 345 -11.97 7.77 23.17
C ALA A 345 -11.54 8.95 24.05
N GLN A 346 -10.35 9.51 23.82
CA GLN A 346 -9.88 10.75 24.46
C GLN A 346 -10.12 11.99 23.60
N GLY A 347 -10.77 11.83 22.43
CA GLY A 347 -10.98 12.92 21.48
C GLY A 347 -9.70 13.38 20.78
N ALA A 348 -8.67 12.54 20.73
CA ALA A 348 -7.41 12.87 20.06
C ALA A 348 -7.65 13.05 18.54
N GLN A 349 -7.09 14.12 17.99
CA GLN A 349 -7.08 14.39 16.54
C GLN A 349 -5.89 13.65 15.92
N LEU A 350 -6.16 12.62 15.12
CA LEU A 350 -5.09 11.82 14.49
C LEU A 350 -4.77 12.34 13.09
N TRP A 351 -3.50 12.65 12.86
CA TRP A 351 -2.97 12.82 11.51
C TRP A 351 -2.71 11.44 10.91
N LEU A 352 -3.33 11.16 9.76
CA LEU A 352 -3.20 9.91 9.03
C LEU A 352 -2.90 10.22 7.57
N ASP A 353 -1.89 9.55 7.01
CA ASP A 353 -1.72 9.44 5.56
C ASP A 353 -2.58 8.29 5.05
N THR A 354 -3.72 8.61 4.44
CA THR A 354 -4.69 7.60 3.98
C THR A 354 -4.22 6.79 2.78
N SER A 355 -3.14 7.23 2.12
CA SER A 355 -2.54 6.53 0.99
C SER A 355 -1.64 5.37 1.44
N SER A 356 -1.08 5.43 2.64
CA SER A 356 -0.21 4.40 3.22
C SER A 356 -0.86 3.64 4.39
N VAL A 357 -1.53 4.34 5.30
CA VAL A 357 -2.15 3.72 6.49
C VAL A 357 -3.27 2.79 6.05
N ASN A 358 -3.23 1.56 6.57
CA ASN A 358 -4.21 0.56 6.21
C ASN A 358 -5.64 0.91 6.68
N ALA A 359 -6.63 0.41 5.95
CA ALA A 359 -8.03 0.67 6.21
C ALA A 359 -8.46 0.23 7.62
N ALA A 360 -7.82 -0.80 8.20
CA ALA A 360 -8.15 -1.27 9.54
C ALA A 360 -7.92 -0.18 10.61
N ILE A 361 -6.82 0.57 10.51
CA ILE A 361 -6.49 1.66 11.44
C ILE A 361 -7.51 2.81 11.30
N VAL A 362 -7.74 3.28 10.08
CA VAL A 362 -8.63 4.43 9.82
C VAL A 362 -10.07 4.13 10.25
N GLU A 363 -10.58 2.96 9.89
CA GLU A 363 -11.96 2.58 10.22
C GLU A 363 -12.14 2.27 11.71
N THR A 364 -11.10 1.74 12.37
CA THR A 364 -11.08 1.61 13.83
C THR A 364 -11.15 2.98 14.51
N TYR A 365 -10.37 3.96 14.03
CA TYR A 365 -10.38 5.32 14.54
C TYR A 365 -11.77 5.97 14.38
N LYS A 366 -12.32 5.96 13.15
CA LYS A 366 -13.65 6.52 12.86
C LYS A 366 -14.74 5.90 13.75
N SER A 367 -14.79 4.57 13.83
CA SER A 367 -15.80 3.88 14.63
C SER A 367 -15.70 4.21 16.13
N ALA A 368 -14.48 4.40 16.64
CA ALA A 368 -14.27 4.78 18.03
C ALA A 368 -14.59 6.26 18.28
N LEU A 369 -14.27 7.15 17.34
CA LEU A 369 -14.59 8.57 17.40
C LEU A 369 -16.10 8.81 17.35
N ASP A 370 -16.84 8.08 16.51
CA ASP A 370 -18.30 8.15 16.45
C ASP A 370 -18.95 7.81 17.80
N LYS A 371 -18.40 6.82 18.51
CA LYS A 371 -18.84 6.45 19.87
C LYS A 371 -18.51 7.54 20.89
N TYR A 372 -17.32 8.12 20.81
CA TYR A 372 -16.92 9.26 21.65
C TYR A 372 -17.88 10.45 21.47
N CYS A 373 -18.13 10.85 20.22
CA CYS A 373 -19.04 11.93 19.86
C CYS A 373 -20.48 11.66 20.33
N SER A 374 -20.95 10.42 20.18
CA SER A 374 -22.29 10.00 20.63
C SER A 374 -22.44 10.09 22.15
N ASN A 375 -21.40 9.71 22.90
CA ASN A 375 -21.41 9.73 24.37
C ASN A 375 -21.24 11.13 24.97
N HIS A 376 -20.55 12.05 24.27
CA HIS A 376 -20.29 13.40 24.74
C HIS A 376 -21.19 14.49 24.14
N GLY A 377 -22.20 14.09 23.34
CA GLY A 377 -23.41 14.85 22.98
C GLY A 377 -23.26 16.36 22.77
N SER A 378 -23.31 16.81 21.52
CA SER A 378 -23.81 18.15 21.15
C SER A 378 -23.21 19.36 21.89
N LYS A 379 -21.88 19.40 22.10
CA LYS A 379 -21.15 20.65 22.33
C LYS A 379 -20.14 20.89 21.21
N GLY A 380 -20.65 21.45 20.12
CA GLY A 380 -19.88 21.88 18.97
C GLY A 380 -20.25 21.10 17.72
N LYS A 381 -21.00 21.73 16.81
CA LYS A 381 -20.93 21.37 15.40
C LYS A 381 -19.46 21.53 15.00
N ILE A 382 -18.67 20.46 15.00
CA ILE A 382 -17.53 20.38 14.09
C ILE A 382 -18.20 20.46 12.72
N LYS A 383 -18.06 21.61 12.06
CA LYS A 383 -18.57 21.80 10.71
C LYS A 383 -17.83 20.77 9.85
N ASN A 384 -18.49 19.67 9.51
CA ASN A 384 -18.20 18.91 8.30
C ASN A 384 -18.38 19.89 7.14
N LYS A 385 -17.29 20.60 6.81
CA LYS A 385 -17.19 21.30 5.54
C LYS A 385 -17.12 20.18 4.52
N ARG A 386 -18.26 19.86 3.91
CA ARG A 386 -18.28 19.19 2.60
C ARG A 386 -17.41 20.05 1.70
N TYR A 387 -16.18 19.62 1.45
CA TYR A 387 -15.43 20.13 0.33
C TYR A 387 -16.04 19.49 -0.90
N ASP A 388 -16.71 20.34 -1.67
CA ASP A 388 -17.14 20.05 -3.03
C ASP A 388 -15.86 19.84 -3.84
N GLU A 389 -15.55 18.60 -4.20
CA GLU A 389 -14.41 18.24 -5.04
C GLU A 389 -14.70 18.65 -6.49
N SER A 390 -14.51 19.92 -6.77
CA SER A 390 -14.20 20.40 -8.11
C SER A 390 -13.07 21.41 -8.01
N ASN A 391 -11.84 20.92 -8.15
CA ASN A 391 -10.80 21.52 -9.00
C ASN A 391 -9.51 20.73 -8.80
N GLY A 392 -9.11 20.03 -9.86
CA GLY A 392 -7.81 19.40 -9.94
C GLY A 392 -6.70 20.45 -9.85
N LEU A 393 -5.79 20.24 -8.91
CA LEU A 393 -4.36 20.55 -8.97
C LEU A 393 -3.73 19.86 -7.75
N SER A 394 -2.90 18.86 -8.04
CA SER A 394 -2.06 18.14 -7.09
C SER A 394 -0.94 19.05 -6.58
N GLU A 395 -0.71 19.07 -5.26
CA GLU A 395 0.61 19.24 -4.63
C GLU A 395 0.51 18.98 -3.10
N GLY A 396 1.13 17.89 -2.62
CA GLY A 396 1.34 17.58 -1.19
C GLY A 396 0.47 16.43 -0.61
N PRO A 397 0.98 15.64 0.37
CA PRO A 397 0.20 14.59 1.02
C PRO A 397 -0.94 15.22 1.83
N SER A 398 -2.17 14.93 1.41
CA SER A 398 -3.40 15.36 2.08
C SER A 398 -3.57 14.55 3.36
N GLY A 399 -3.07 15.09 4.47
CA GLY A 399 -3.45 14.63 5.80
C GLY A 399 -4.96 14.72 5.95
N VAL A 400 -5.62 13.58 6.17
CA VAL A 400 -7.04 13.59 6.48
C VAL A 400 -7.18 13.97 7.95
N TYR A 401 -7.56 15.23 8.17
CA TYR A 401 -8.02 15.74 9.46
C TYR A 401 -9.49 15.35 9.61
N MET A 402 -9.78 14.37 10.45
CA MET A 402 -11.18 14.01 10.79
C MET A 402 -11.47 14.27 12.26
#